data_AF-A0A6B2X1F2-F1
#
_entry.id   AF-A0A6B2X1F2-F1
#
_cell.length_a   1.000
_cell.length_b   1.000
_cell.length_c   1.000
_cell.angle_alpha   90.00
_cell.angle_beta   90.00
_cell.angle_gamma   90.00
#
_symmetry.space_group_name_H-M   'P 1'
#
loop_
_entity.id
_entity.type
_entity.pdbx_description
1 polymer ?
#
loop_
_entity_poly.entity_id
_entity_poly.type
_entity_poly.pdbx_seq_one_letter_code
_entity_poly.pdbx_strand_id
1 'polypeptide(L)'
;MRGRTGVFLGNLVFSAVCWSAAPFFLGMGYATRHDGTGLGWVAIGLGAVGTVMIPFTALTSTRQEFPRITRRDRVKGENASHDSGAAYASYGADTFVMWAPRSQPGPAGARLVRADVLEASLVRYSPEGESTFTTYGGDYAPAEFTPVVGLRLRVHAEESQGAVGRGEFEVAGEWPVPSLCLSAVTAGRLAVLVDLSAPEGPGAITVHWPRSALLAGTRTCRVIDLEGRLTDVTRRPRRQLAQMRISRDVGGVRMTGDTIDLRRLDAETAARYGALADRADPEDRAPVTEPGEEARLLVGQLPGEKGGFGTVGRRWSRRGGHLVRARFLEMRGRTTFQDHGPVLDTVLRVQPVDGTPPFDAARRLTVPMNYLAVLHHTREVVLCVSPNGREYVVDWARTNLLAGVTTATVVAQDGREFTLPSRSDALWSLMNLLASHGISHPAPVLDLRRRRTGVVAGAVMDVLRDEGLVPGDHRA
;
A
#
# COMPACT_ATOMS: atom_id res chain seq x y z
N MET A 1 -2.51 -19.76 -7.05
CA MET A 1 -1.18 -19.14 -6.85
C MET A 1 -0.09 -20.17 -7.03
N ARG A 2 0.91 -19.89 -7.86
CA ARG A 2 2.08 -20.78 -8.04
C ARG A 2 2.91 -20.72 -6.75
N GLY A 3 3.27 -21.87 -6.19
CA GLY A 3 4.21 -21.91 -5.05
C GLY A 3 5.61 -21.44 -5.48
N ARG A 4 6.43 -20.97 -4.53
CA ARG A 4 7.82 -20.52 -4.80
C ARG A 4 8.62 -21.51 -5.64
N THR A 5 8.46 -22.81 -5.40
CA THR A 5 9.15 -23.86 -6.17
C THR A 5 8.72 -23.86 -7.63
N GLY A 6 7.42 -23.68 -7.90
CA GLY A 6 6.91 -23.58 -9.27
C GLY A 6 7.39 -22.32 -9.97
N VAL A 7 7.44 -21.20 -9.25
CA VAL A 7 8.00 -19.93 -9.75
C VAL A 7 9.49 -20.06 -10.05
N PHE A 8 10.27 -20.63 -9.13
CA PHE A 8 11.70 -20.88 -9.33
C PHE A 8 11.96 -21.78 -10.51
N LEU A 9 11.20 -22.87 -10.64
CA LEU A 9 11.37 -23.79 -11.75
C LEU A 9 11.03 -23.12 -13.09
N GLY A 10 9.96 -22.32 -13.14
CA GLY A 10 9.64 -21.49 -14.30
C GLY A 10 10.77 -20.53 -14.68
N ASN A 11 11.29 -19.78 -13.71
CA ASN A 11 12.35 -18.78 -13.94
C ASN A 11 13.70 -19.43 -14.25
N LEU A 12 13.94 -20.65 -13.74
CA LEU A 12 15.10 -21.46 -14.08
C LEU A 12 15.05 -21.94 -15.53
N VAL A 13 13.91 -22.46 -15.98
CA VAL A 13 13.70 -22.87 -17.38
C VAL A 13 13.85 -21.67 -18.30
N PHE A 14 13.20 -20.55 -17.98
CA PHE A 14 13.31 -19.31 -18.77
C PHE A 14 14.75 -18.79 -18.83
N SER A 15 15.46 -18.75 -17.70
CA SER A 15 16.87 -18.35 -17.67
C SER A 15 17.76 -19.30 -18.46
N ALA A 16 17.52 -20.62 -18.36
CA ALA A 16 18.27 -21.61 -19.12
C ALA A 16 18.09 -21.45 -20.63
N VAL A 17 16.88 -21.09 -21.09
CA VAL A 17 16.62 -20.78 -22.50
C VAL A 17 17.37 -19.51 -22.93
N CYS A 18 17.27 -18.42 -22.17
CA CYS A 18 17.94 -17.15 -22.48
C CYS A 18 19.47 -17.25 -22.51
N TRP A 19 20.05 -18.11 -21.67
CA TRP A 19 21.51 -18.30 -21.54
C TRP A 19 22.00 -19.63 -22.13
N SER A 20 21.21 -20.27 -23.01
CA SER A 20 21.51 -21.59 -23.57
C SER A 20 22.81 -21.65 -24.38
N ALA A 21 23.27 -20.52 -24.93
CA ALA A 21 24.55 -20.42 -25.61
C ALA A 21 25.76 -20.61 -24.67
N ALA A 22 25.64 -20.29 -23.37
CA ALA A 22 26.78 -20.35 -22.45
C ALA A 22 27.25 -21.79 -22.15
N PRO A 23 26.37 -22.76 -21.85
CA PRO A 23 26.78 -24.17 -21.77
C PRO A 23 27.42 -24.69 -23.06
N PHE A 24 26.97 -24.20 -24.22
CA PHE A 24 27.53 -24.57 -25.51
C PHE A 24 28.97 -24.04 -25.68
N PHE A 25 29.21 -22.76 -25.37
CA PHE A 25 30.57 -22.19 -25.37
C PHE A 25 31.49 -22.86 -24.34
N LEU A 26 30.96 -23.25 -23.18
CA LEU A 26 31.71 -24.01 -22.18
C LEU A 26 32.18 -25.36 -22.75
N GLY A 27 31.27 -26.10 -23.39
CA GLY A 27 31.57 -27.39 -24.01
C GLY A 27 32.55 -27.28 -25.18
N MET A 28 32.37 -26.29 -26.05
CA MET A 28 33.25 -26.03 -27.18
C MET A 28 34.65 -25.60 -26.73
N GLY A 29 34.74 -24.73 -25.73
CA GLY A 29 36.02 -24.31 -25.14
C GLY A 29 36.75 -25.48 -24.47
N TYR A 30 36.01 -26.38 -23.82
CA TYR A 30 36.58 -27.60 -23.24
C TYR A 30 37.16 -28.53 -24.32
N ALA A 31 36.45 -28.73 -25.43
CA ALA A 31 36.91 -29.56 -26.54
C ALA A 31 38.15 -29.01 -27.25
N THR A 32 38.24 -27.69 -27.41
CA THR A 32 39.34 -27.00 -28.12
C THR A 32 40.52 -26.62 -27.22
N ARG A 33 40.44 -26.90 -25.91
CA ARG A 33 41.49 -26.59 -24.93
C ARG A 33 42.84 -27.24 -25.26
N HIS A 34 42.83 -28.37 -25.95
CA HIS A 34 44.04 -29.12 -26.31
C HIS A 34 44.79 -28.55 -27.52
N ASP A 35 44.16 -27.68 -28.31
CA ASP A 35 44.75 -27.14 -29.55
C ASP A 35 45.72 -25.97 -29.31
N GLY A 36 46.01 -25.63 -28.04
CA GLY A 36 46.98 -24.60 -27.67
C GLY A 36 46.57 -23.15 -28.02
N THR A 37 45.37 -22.95 -28.56
CA THR A 37 44.86 -21.63 -28.93
C THR A 37 44.28 -20.91 -27.71
N GLY A 38 44.65 -19.63 -27.53
CA GLY A 38 44.12 -18.80 -26.43
C GLY A 38 42.59 -18.65 -26.45
N LEU A 39 41.95 -18.91 -27.60
CA LEU A 39 40.51 -18.88 -27.80
C LEU A 39 39.74 -19.92 -26.97
N GLY A 40 40.32 -21.12 -26.77
CA GLY A 40 39.66 -22.18 -25.97
C GLY A 40 39.46 -21.76 -24.51
N TRP A 41 40.44 -21.09 -23.92
CA TRP A 41 40.35 -20.56 -22.56
C TRP A 41 39.34 -19.41 -22.42
N VAL A 42 39.25 -18.54 -23.43
CA VAL A 42 38.25 -17.45 -23.46
C VAL A 42 36.84 -18.04 -23.56
N ALA A 43 36.62 -19.05 -24.39
CA ALA A 43 35.34 -19.73 -24.52
C ALA A 43 34.92 -20.46 -23.22
N ILE A 44 35.87 -21.14 -22.54
CA ILE A 44 35.63 -21.73 -21.21
C ILE A 44 35.22 -20.64 -20.21
N GLY A 45 35.94 -19.52 -20.17
CA GLY A 45 35.66 -18.41 -19.26
C GLY A 45 34.26 -17.85 -19.45
N LEU A 46 33.89 -17.47 -20.68
CA LEU A 46 32.57 -16.95 -21.01
C LEU A 46 31.45 -17.97 -20.78
N GLY A 47 31.68 -19.23 -21.17
CA GLY A 47 30.73 -20.31 -20.94
C GLY A 47 30.47 -20.58 -19.45
N ALA A 48 31.53 -20.52 -18.62
CA ALA A 48 31.41 -20.72 -17.19
C ALA A 48 30.64 -19.58 -16.52
N VAL A 49 30.95 -18.33 -16.87
CA VAL A 49 30.22 -17.16 -16.38
C VAL A 49 28.74 -17.26 -16.75
N GLY A 50 28.41 -17.46 -18.02
CA GLY A 50 27.01 -17.52 -18.46
C GLY A 50 26.25 -18.71 -17.85
N THR A 51 26.91 -19.85 -17.63
CA THR A 51 26.31 -21.02 -16.97
C THR A 51 26.01 -20.73 -15.49
N VAL A 52 26.91 -20.04 -14.78
CA VAL A 52 26.70 -19.60 -13.39
C VAL A 52 25.60 -18.52 -13.31
N MET A 53 25.44 -17.70 -14.36
CA MET A 53 24.39 -16.68 -14.40
C MET A 53 23.00 -17.30 -14.44
N ILE A 54 22.77 -18.48 -15.01
CA ILE A 54 21.45 -19.14 -15.08
C ILE A 54 20.77 -19.29 -13.70
N PRO A 55 21.36 -19.99 -12.71
CA PRO A 55 20.74 -20.12 -11.40
C PRO A 55 20.69 -18.78 -10.66
N PHE A 56 21.62 -17.86 -10.92
CA PHE A 56 21.64 -16.53 -10.31
C PHE A 56 20.47 -15.67 -10.80
N THR A 57 20.22 -15.60 -12.11
CA THR A 57 19.10 -14.86 -12.70
C THR A 57 17.76 -15.48 -12.29
N ALA A 58 17.68 -16.82 -12.26
CA ALA A 58 16.49 -17.52 -11.79
C ALA A 58 16.19 -17.18 -10.32
N LEU A 59 17.20 -17.25 -9.44
CA LEU A 59 17.04 -16.96 -8.02
C LEU A 59 16.70 -15.49 -7.74
N THR A 60 17.32 -14.56 -8.47
CA THR A 60 17.07 -13.12 -8.33
C THR A 60 15.68 -12.75 -8.83
N SER A 61 15.27 -13.25 -10.00
CA SER A 61 13.90 -13.10 -10.51
C SER A 61 12.88 -13.69 -9.53
N THR A 62 13.02 -14.95 -9.10
CA THR A 62 12.09 -15.55 -8.13
C THR A 62 11.98 -14.78 -6.82
N ARG A 63 13.07 -14.14 -6.37
CA ARG A 63 13.04 -13.28 -5.18
C ARG A 63 12.23 -12.00 -5.40
N GLN A 64 12.15 -11.50 -6.63
CA GLN A 64 11.29 -10.37 -7.00
C GLN A 64 9.82 -10.80 -7.07
N GLU A 65 9.53 -11.97 -7.63
CA GLU A 65 8.15 -12.49 -7.78
C GLU A 65 7.55 -13.02 -6.48
N PHE A 66 8.38 -13.56 -5.59
CA PHE A 66 7.95 -14.07 -4.29
C PHE A 66 8.69 -13.36 -3.16
N PRO A 67 8.29 -12.12 -2.82
CA PRO A 67 9.03 -11.32 -1.87
C PRO A 67 8.90 -11.89 -0.45
N ARG A 68 9.98 -12.51 0.03
CA ARG A 68 10.12 -12.94 1.42
C ARG A 68 10.95 -11.93 2.18
N ILE A 69 10.48 -11.56 3.35
CA ILE A 69 11.23 -10.75 4.30
C ILE A 69 12.09 -11.71 5.12
N THR A 70 13.38 -11.40 5.24
CA THR A 70 14.38 -12.17 5.97
C THR A 70 15.21 -11.23 6.84
N ARG A 71 16.11 -11.78 7.66
CA ARG A 71 17.06 -10.97 8.46
C ARG A 71 17.92 -10.01 7.61
N ARG A 72 18.12 -10.30 6.32
CA ARG A 72 18.88 -9.43 5.41
C ARG A 72 18.13 -8.16 5.03
N ASP A 73 16.81 -8.18 5.14
CA ASP A 73 15.94 -7.06 4.82
C ASP A 73 15.78 -6.09 6.01
N ARG A 74 16.37 -6.38 7.18
CA ARG A 74 16.34 -5.48 8.35
C ARG A 74 17.02 -4.15 8.02
N VAL A 75 16.32 -3.06 8.30
CA VAL A 75 16.87 -1.70 8.21
C VAL A 75 17.85 -1.50 9.36
N LYS A 76 19.12 -1.25 9.04
CA LYS A 76 20.14 -0.92 10.05
C LYS A 76 20.07 0.58 10.34
N GLY A 77 19.98 0.94 11.62
CA GLY A 77 19.84 2.33 12.07
C GLY A 77 20.95 3.29 11.64
N GLU A 78 22.12 2.79 11.22
CA GLU A 78 23.29 3.63 10.87
C GLU A 78 23.52 3.83 9.37
N ASN A 79 22.95 3.02 8.47
CA ASN A 79 23.27 3.05 7.02
C ASN A 79 22.14 3.59 6.13
N ALA A 80 21.26 4.40 6.71
CA ALA A 80 20.13 5.04 6.02
C ALA A 80 20.53 6.21 5.08
N SER A 81 21.82 6.42 4.80
CA SER A 81 22.30 7.71 4.27
C SER A 81 23.10 7.67 2.97
N HIS A 82 23.08 6.60 2.17
CA HIS A 82 23.99 6.56 1.01
C HIS A 82 23.45 6.77 -0.40
N ASP A 83 22.13 6.71 -0.66
CA ASP A 83 21.66 6.82 -2.05
C ASP A 83 20.36 7.63 -2.25
N SER A 84 19.81 8.19 -1.19
CA SER A 84 18.71 9.15 -1.25
C SER A 84 18.90 10.12 -0.10
N GLY A 85 19.22 11.39 -0.37
CA GLY A 85 19.57 12.42 0.62
C GLY A 85 18.49 12.81 1.64
N ALA A 86 17.88 11.83 2.29
CA ALA A 86 17.05 11.93 3.47
C ALA A 86 17.58 10.89 4.46
N ALA A 87 18.32 11.35 5.48
CA ALA A 87 18.62 10.53 6.63
C ALA A 87 17.28 10.06 7.22
N TYR A 88 17.01 8.75 7.16
CA TYR A 88 15.82 8.16 7.76
C TYR A 88 15.96 8.27 9.28
N ALA A 89 15.48 9.38 9.86
CA ALA A 89 15.17 9.44 11.28
C ALA A 89 14.19 8.29 11.58
N SER A 90 14.40 7.57 12.70
CA SER A 90 13.60 6.38 13.02
C SER A 90 12.11 6.69 12.92
N TYR A 91 11.38 5.95 12.09
CA TYR A 91 9.95 6.12 11.94
C TYR A 91 9.24 6.01 13.31
N GLY A 92 8.45 7.03 13.67
CA GLY A 92 7.62 6.98 14.87
C GLY A 92 6.56 5.87 14.76
N ALA A 93 5.97 5.46 15.89
CA ALA A 93 4.95 4.39 15.91
C ALA A 93 3.76 4.67 14.97
N ASP A 94 3.41 5.95 14.81
CA ASP A 94 2.28 6.40 14.00
C ASP A 94 2.70 7.02 12.66
N THR A 95 3.97 6.94 12.28
CA THR A 95 4.45 7.50 11.01
C THR A 95 4.05 6.61 9.83
N PHE A 96 3.53 7.23 8.76
CA PHE A 96 3.37 6.57 7.48
C PHE A 96 3.74 7.51 6.33
N VAL A 97 4.90 7.26 5.73
CA VAL A 97 5.42 8.00 4.59
C VAL A 97 4.91 7.38 3.30
N MET A 98 4.27 8.19 2.47
CA MET A 98 3.83 7.78 1.14
C MET A 98 4.39 8.72 0.10
N TRP A 99 5.16 8.18 -0.85
CA TRP A 99 5.65 8.91 -2.01
C TRP A 99 4.68 8.71 -3.18
N ALA A 100 3.62 9.52 -3.20
CA ALA A 100 2.67 9.56 -4.30
C ALA A 100 3.31 10.15 -5.57
N PRO A 101 2.90 9.71 -6.79
CA PRO A 101 3.40 10.25 -8.05
C PRO A 101 3.13 11.76 -8.18
N ARG A 102 4.00 12.49 -8.87
CA ARG A 102 3.78 13.93 -9.10
C ARG A 102 2.48 14.14 -9.91
N SER A 103 1.66 15.07 -9.49
CA SER A 103 0.55 15.59 -10.31
C SER A 103 1.09 16.60 -11.32
N GLN A 104 0.42 16.71 -12.47
CA GLN A 104 0.71 17.77 -13.42
C GLN A 104 0.48 19.15 -12.76
N PRO A 105 1.34 20.14 -13.04
CA PRO A 105 1.06 21.51 -12.63
C PRO A 105 -0.22 21.98 -13.32
N GLY A 106 -1.20 22.43 -12.55
CA GLY A 106 -2.42 23.01 -13.12
C GLY A 106 -2.15 24.38 -13.74
N PRO A 107 -3.11 24.93 -14.50
CA PRO A 107 -2.94 26.21 -15.19
C PRO A 107 -2.62 27.36 -14.23
N ALA A 108 -1.94 28.38 -14.76
CA ALA A 108 -1.66 29.62 -14.05
C ALA A 108 -2.99 30.26 -13.63
N GLY A 109 -3.12 30.61 -12.35
CA GLY A 109 -4.37 31.16 -11.79
C GLY A 109 -5.37 30.12 -11.26
N ALA A 110 -5.16 28.82 -11.48
CA ALA A 110 -6.03 27.79 -10.89
C ALA A 110 -5.98 27.83 -9.35
N ARG A 111 -7.15 27.75 -8.72
CA ARG A 111 -7.27 27.78 -7.26
C ARG A 111 -7.31 26.36 -6.70
N LEU A 112 -6.55 26.14 -5.62
CA LEU A 112 -6.58 24.89 -4.87
C LEU A 112 -7.73 24.91 -3.86
N VAL A 113 -8.70 24.02 -4.05
CA VAL A 113 -9.89 23.89 -3.21
C VAL A 113 -10.11 22.43 -2.80
N ARG A 114 -11.00 22.22 -1.82
CA ARG A 114 -11.46 20.89 -1.41
C ARG A 114 -12.59 20.44 -2.34
N ALA A 115 -12.61 19.16 -2.65
CA ALA A 115 -13.78 18.49 -3.20
C ALA A 115 -14.09 17.20 -2.42
N ASP A 116 -15.36 16.93 -2.22
CA ASP A 116 -15.85 15.70 -1.60
C ASP A 116 -16.28 14.69 -2.67
N VAL A 117 -15.92 13.43 -2.50
CA VAL A 117 -16.35 12.34 -3.39
C VAL A 117 -17.69 11.82 -2.91
N LEU A 118 -18.72 12.06 -3.73
CA LEU A 118 -20.08 11.59 -3.48
C LEU A 118 -20.23 10.13 -3.92
N GLU A 119 -19.72 9.79 -5.10
CA GLU A 119 -19.79 8.46 -5.70
C GLU A 119 -18.48 8.13 -6.42
N ALA A 120 -18.12 6.85 -6.45
CA ALA A 120 -17.01 6.35 -7.24
C ALA A 120 -17.31 4.97 -7.84
N SER A 121 -16.99 4.80 -9.12
CA SER A 121 -17.10 3.52 -9.82
C SER A 121 -15.87 3.26 -10.69
N LEU A 122 -15.41 2.01 -10.74
CA LEU A 122 -14.33 1.63 -11.63
C LEU A 122 -14.88 1.58 -13.07
N VAL A 123 -14.31 2.41 -13.95
CA VAL A 123 -14.68 2.43 -15.37
C VAL A 123 -13.87 1.40 -16.13
N ARG A 124 -12.54 1.45 -15.97
CA ARG A 124 -11.63 0.50 -16.60
C ARG A 124 -10.37 0.28 -15.78
N TYR A 125 -9.90 -0.95 -15.83
CA TYR A 125 -8.57 -1.37 -15.43
C TYR A 125 -8.20 -2.54 -16.35
N SER A 126 -7.30 -2.30 -17.29
CA SER A 126 -6.80 -3.33 -18.21
C SER A 126 -5.32 -3.52 -17.92
N PRO A 127 -4.92 -4.54 -17.16
CA PRO A 127 -3.53 -4.94 -17.19
C PRO A 127 -3.29 -5.58 -18.56
N GLU A 128 -2.79 -4.81 -19.53
CA GLU A 128 -2.45 -5.37 -20.83
C GLU A 128 -1.34 -6.42 -20.64
N GLY A 129 -1.69 -7.68 -20.89
CA GLY A 129 -0.74 -8.78 -21.02
C GLY A 129 -0.89 -9.90 -19.99
N GLU A 130 -0.71 -11.14 -20.43
CA GLU A 130 -0.41 -12.30 -19.58
C GLU A 130 0.96 -12.18 -18.87
N SER A 131 1.65 -11.03 -19.03
CA SER A 131 2.94 -10.75 -18.45
C SER A 131 2.80 -10.54 -16.94
N THR A 132 3.40 -11.45 -16.18
CA THR A 132 3.38 -11.42 -14.71
C THR A 132 4.07 -10.17 -14.12
N PHE A 133 4.86 -9.46 -14.94
CA PHE A 133 5.55 -8.22 -14.60
C PHE A 133 5.70 -7.31 -15.83
N THR A 134 5.33 -6.05 -15.68
CA THR A 134 5.63 -5.00 -16.67
C THR A 134 6.46 -3.92 -16.00
N THR A 135 7.68 -3.67 -16.51
CA THR A 135 8.56 -2.59 -16.02
C THR A 135 8.76 -1.56 -17.12
N TYR A 136 8.46 -0.31 -16.83
CA TYR A 136 8.65 0.80 -17.75
C TYR A 136 9.99 1.50 -17.51
N GLY A 137 10.66 1.86 -18.61
CA GLY A 137 11.89 2.66 -18.58
C GLY A 137 11.59 4.16 -18.50
N GLY A 138 12.32 4.88 -17.63
CA GLY A 138 12.20 6.34 -17.43
C GLY A 138 11.46 6.74 -16.15
N ASP A 139 11.45 8.04 -15.84
CA ASP A 139 10.78 8.61 -14.64
C ASP A 139 9.27 8.81 -14.83
N TYR A 140 8.70 8.30 -15.91
CA TYR A 140 7.29 8.47 -16.22
C TYR A 140 6.45 7.43 -15.45
N ALA A 141 5.42 7.90 -14.75
CA ALA A 141 4.34 7.04 -14.31
C ALA A 141 3.57 6.60 -15.57
N PRO A 142 3.57 5.31 -15.96
CA PRO A 142 2.87 4.88 -17.16
C PRO A 142 1.38 5.13 -16.95
N ALA A 143 0.76 5.90 -17.85
CA ALA A 143 -0.68 6.15 -17.83
C ALA A 143 -1.49 4.84 -17.95
N GLU A 144 -0.90 3.82 -18.57
CA GLU A 144 -1.51 2.56 -18.99
C GLU A 144 -2.02 1.67 -17.84
N PHE A 145 -1.35 1.66 -16.67
CA PHE A 145 -1.75 0.82 -15.52
C PHE A 145 -2.51 1.58 -14.43
N THR A 146 -2.94 2.81 -14.68
CA THR A 146 -3.77 3.54 -13.72
C THR A 146 -5.25 3.20 -13.89
N PRO A 147 -5.97 2.77 -12.83
CA PRO A 147 -7.41 2.59 -12.91
C PRO A 147 -8.06 3.92 -13.26
N VAL A 148 -8.97 3.89 -14.23
CA VAL A 148 -9.85 5.02 -14.52
C VAL A 148 -11.11 4.84 -13.69
N VAL A 149 -11.39 5.85 -12.88
CA VAL A 149 -12.51 5.85 -11.94
C VAL A 149 -13.45 6.98 -12.35
N GLY A 150 -14.73 6.65 -12.50
CA GLY A 150 -15.81 7.61 -12.62
C GLY A 150 -16.08 8.20 -11.25
N LEU A 151 -15.99 9.52 -11.11
CA LEU A 151 -16.27 10.19 -9.83
C LEU A 151 -17.41 11.17 -10.00
N ARG A 152 -18.23 11.29 -8.95
CA ARG A 152 -19.11 12.43 -8.74
C ARG A 152 -18.57 13.23 -7.56
N LEU A 153 -18.19 14.48 -7.81
CA LEU A 153 -17.51 15.34 -6.86
C LEU A 153 -18.38 16.54 -6.50
N ARG A 154 -18.42 16.91 -5.22
CA ARG A 154 -18.89 18.21 -4.75
C ARG A 154 -17.70 19.11 -4.49
N VAL A 155 -17.57 20.19 -5.24
CA VAL A 155 -16.45 21.11 -5.13
C VAL A 155 -16.85 22.31 -4.28
N HIS A 156 -16.08 22.57 -3.23
CA HIS A 156 -16.29 23.70 -2.34
C HIS A 156 -15.46 24.88 -2.84
N ALA A 157 -16.05 25.72 -3.68
CA ALA A 157 -15.48 27.02 -3.99
C ALA A 157 -15.45 27.88 -2.70
N GLU A 158 -14.34 28.57 -2.47
CA GLU A 158 -14.05 29.18 -1.17
C GLU A 158 -15.00 30.34 -0.84
N GLU A 159 -15.58 30.32 0.37
CA GLU A 159 -16.08 31.51 1.08
C GLU A 159 -14.89 32.42 1.41
N SER A 160 -14.41 33.18 0.44
CA SER A 160 -13.60 34.36 0.75
C SER A 160 -14.53 35.38 1.40
N GLN A 161 -14.24 35.79 2.64
CA GLN A 161 -14.92 36.90 3.32
C GLN A 161 -15.06 38.08 2.33
N GLY A 162 -16.27 38.28 1.80
CA GLY A 162 -16.63 39.42 0.95
C GLY A 162 -16.68 39.21 -0.57
N ALA A 163 -16.36 38.03 -1.13
CA ALA A 163 -16.49 37.79 -2.57
C ALA A 163 -17.74 36.92 -2.87
N VAL A 164 -18.84 37.56 -3.25
CA VAL A 164 -20.03 36.88 -3.79
C VAL A 164 -19.68 36.34 -5.18
N GLY A 165 -19.48 35.03 -5.34
CA GLY A 165 -19.26 34.49 -6.68
C GLY A 165 -18.84 33.03 -6.77
N ARG A 166 -19.86 32.17 -6.99
CA ARG A 166 -19.85 30.71 -7.20
C ARG A 166 -19.72 29.90 -5.90
N GLY A 167 -20.88 29.46 -5.39
CA GLY A 167 -20.98 28.51 -4.28
C GLY A 167 -20.56 27.08 -4.66
N GLU A 168 -20.90 26.14 -3.80
CA GLU A 168 -20.67 24.71 -4.05
C GLU A 168 -21.29 24.27 -5.38
N PHE A 169 -20.59 23.42 -6.12
CA PHE A 169 -21.11 22.85 -7.36
C PHE A 169 -20.68 21.39 -7.49
N GLU A 170 -21.47 20.62 -8.23
CA GLU A 170 -21.17 19.21 -8.50
C GLU A 170 -20.60 19.02 -9.90
N VAL A 171 -19.65 18.09 -10.04
CA VAL A 171 -19.08 17.68 -11.32
C VAL A 171 -18.98 16.16 -11.37
N ALA A 172 -19.25 15.58 -12.54
CA ALA A 172 -19.00 14.17 -12.80
C ALA A 172 -18.01 14.02 -13.97
N GLY A 173 -17.21 12.96 -13.93
CA GLY A 173 -16.21 12.70 -14.95
C GLY A 173 -15.43 11.42 -14.69
N GLU A 174 -14.44 11.17 -15.54
CA GLU A 174 -13.54 10.04 -15.42
C GLU A 174 -12.13 10.54 -15.16
N TRP A 175 -11.47 9.98 -14.14
CA TRP A 175 -10.10 10.36 -13.80
C TRP A 175 -9.20 9.13 -13.69
N PRO A 176 -7.97 9.18 -14.26
CA PRO A 176 -6.94 8.20 -13.95
C PRO A 176 -6.47 8.43 -12.51
N VAL A 177 -6.58 7.39 -11.68
CA VAL A 177 -6.22 7.44 -10.26
C VAL A 177 -4.91 6.67 -10.05
N PRO A 178 -3.81 7.33 -9.62
CA PRO A 178 -2.61 6.63 -9.22
C PRO A 178 -2.91 5.61 -8.12
N SER A 179 -2.38 4.39 -8.21
CA SER A 179 -2.71 3.29 -7.28
C SER A 179 -2.49 3.66 -5.80
N LEU A 180 -1.40 4.39 -5.49
CA LEU A 180 -1.12 4.87 -4.12
C LEU A 180 -2.15 5.89 -3.59
N CYS A 181 -2.91 6.53 -4.48
CA CYS A 181 -3.89 7.55 -4.16
C CYS A 181 -5.34 7.02 -4.18
N LEU A 182 -5.56 5.72 -4.45
CA LEU A 182 -6.89 5.10 -4.46
C LEU A 182 -7.65 5.33 -3.15
N SER A 183 -6.96 5.25 -2.02
CA SER A 183 -7.57 5.51 -0.71
C SER A 183 -8.07 6.94 -0.52
N ALA A 184 -7.58 7.92 -1.28
CA ALA A 184 -8.12 9.29 -1.21
C ALA A 184 -9.54 9.37 -1.80
N VAL A 185 -9.83 8.53 -2.80
CA VAL A 185 -11.17 8.40 -3.38
C VAL A 185 -12.13 7.81 -2.36
N THR A 186 -11.78 6.68 -1.74
CA THR A 186 -12.62 6.00 -0.75
C THR A 186 -12.74 6.77 0.57
N ALA A 187 -11.70 7.53 0.97
CA ALA A 187 -11.78 8.42 2.13
C ALA A 187 -12.71 9.62 1.89
N GLY A 188 -13.00 9.95 0.63
CA GLY A 188 -13.99 10.95 0.24
C GLY A 188 -13.50 12.37 0.13
N ARG A 189 -12.20 12.66 0.31
CA ARG A 189 -11.66 14.03 0.35
C ARG A 189 -10.54 14.21 -0.65
N LEU A 190 -10.76 15.07 -1.63
CA LEU A 190 -9.80 15.39 -2.67
C LEU A 190 -9.37 16.86 -2.60
N ALA A 191 -8.12 17.11 -2.95
CA ALA A 191 -7.64 18.44 -3.27
C ALA A 191 -7.70 18.63 -4.79
N VAL A 192 -8.44 19.62 -5.26
CA VAL A 192 -8.65 19.87 -6.68
C VAL A 192 -8.21 21.27 -7.07
N LEU A 193 -7.75 21.41 -8.30
CA LEU A 193 -7.46 22.68 -8.93
C LEU A 193 -8.64 23.06 -9.81
N VAL A 194 -9.21 24.22 -9.55
CA VAL A 194 -10.32 24.79 -10.34
C VAL A 194 -9.77 25.96 -11.12
N ASP A 195 -9.83 25.87 -12.45
CA ASP A 195 -9.61 27.02 -13.32
C ASP A 195 -10.86 27.91 -13.30
N LEU A 196 -10.69 29.17 -12.93
CA LEU A 196 -11.78 30.16 -12.89
C LEU A 196 -11.84 31.02 -14.16
N SER A 197 -10.91 30.81 -15.10
CA SER A 197 -10.75 31.64 -16.30
C SER A 197 -11.74 31.27 -17.42
N ALA A 198 -12.49 30.17 -17.27
CA ALA A 198 -13.45 29.72 -18.26
C ALA A 198 -14.76 30.55 -18.21
N PRO A 199 -15.18 31.18 -19.32
CA PRO A 199 -16.34 32.07 -19.33
C PRO A 199 -17.70 31.35 -19.16
N GLU A 200 -17.81 30.06 -19.52
CA GLU A 200 -19.10 29.33 -19.56
C GLU A 200 -19.10 28.03 -18.74
N GLY A 201 -18.97 28.15 -17.41
CA GLY A 201 -19.18 27.03 -16.47
C GLY A 201 -18.11 26.92 -15.38
N PRO A 202 -18.21 25.91 -14.49
CA PRO A 202 -17.09 25.54 -13.63
C PRO A 202 -15.92 25.15 -14.56
N GLY A 203 -14.85 25.95 -14.57
CA GLY A 203 -13.72 25.71 -15.47
C GLY A 203 -13.01 24.39 -15.17
N ALA A 204 -12.05 24.02 -16.01
CA ALA A 204 -11.41 22.71 -15.97
C ALA A 204 -10.95 22.32 -14.54
N ILE A 205 -11.35 21.13 -14.11
CA ILE A 205 -11.06 20.60 -12.78
C ILE A 205 -9.97 19.54 -12.89
N THR A 206 -8.87 19.78 -12.20
CA THR A 206 -7.74 18.83 -12.15
C THR A 206 -7.56 18.33 -10.72
N VAL A 207 -7.67 17.01 -10.52
CA VAL A 207 -7.44 16.41 -9.20
C VAL A 207 -5.93 16.38 -8.89
N HIS A 208 -5.56 16.87 -7.71
CA HIS A 208 -4.17 16.86 -7.25
C HIS A 208 -3.89 15.68 -6.31
N TRP A 209 -3.69 14.50 -6.88
CA TRP A 209 -3.59 13.22 -6.16
C TRP A 209 -2.67 13.17 -4.92
N PRO A 210 -1.40 13.66 -4.94
CA PRO A 210 -0.57 13.68 -3.73
C PRO A 210 -1.12 14.53 -2.58
N ARG A 211 -1.80 15.63 -2.93
CA ARG A 211 -2.43 16.53 -1.96
C ARG A 211 -3.75 15.92 -1.47
N SER A 212 -4.49 15.23 -2.34
CA SER A 212 -5.65 14.43 -1.94
C SER A 212 -5.26 13.33 -0.93
N ALA A 213 -4.16 12.60 -1.14
CA ALA A 213 -3.70 11.58 -0.19
C ALA A 213 -3.34 12.16 1.20
N LEU A 214 -2.82 13.40 1.25
CA LEU A 214 -2.58 14.12 2.50
C LEU A 214 -3.89 14.59 3.15
N LEU A 215 -4.81 15.15 2.37
CA LEU A 215 -6.09 15.67 2.83
C LEU A 215 -7.02 14.56 3.36
N ALA A 216 -7.02 13.41 2.68
CA ALA A 216 -7.71 12.19 3.08
C ALA A 216 -7.15 11.56 4.36
N GLY A 217 -5.96 11.97 4.81
CA GLY A 217 -5.27 11.35 5.94
C GLY A 217 -4.69 9.97 5.63
N THR A 218 -4.63 9.57 4.35
CA THR A 218 -3.88 8.39 3.93
C THR A 218 -2.40 8.57 4.24
N ARG A 219 -1.84 9.74 3.91
CA ARG A 219 -0.47 10.13 4.27
C ARG A 219 -0.50 10.98 5.54
N THR A 220 0.37 10.67 6.50
CA THR A 220 0.52 11.51 7.69
C THR A 220 1.21 12.82 7.33
N CYS A 221 0.90 13.87 8.10
CA CYS A 221 1.49 15.19 7.93
C CYS A 221 1.70 15.80 9.31
N ARG A 222 2.95 16.11 9.63
CA ARG A 222 3.36 16.79 10.86
C ARG A 222 4.15 18.04 10.55
N VAL A 223 4.11 18.99 11.47
CA VAL A 223 4.86 20.24 11.36
C VAL A 223 5.70 20.43 12.61
N ILE A 224 6.99 20.68 12.44
CA ILE A 224 7.86 21.18 13.50
C ILE A 224 7.86 22.69 13.40
N ASP A 225 7.37 23.37 14.44
CA ASP A 225 7.34 24.84 14.48
C ASP A 225 8.74 25.45 14.68
N LEU A 226 8.80 26.78 14.75
CA LEU A 226 10.06 27.52 14.94
C LEU A 226 10.70 27.22 16.30
N GLU A 227 9.88 26.90 17.31
CA GLU A 227 10.31 26.50 18.66
C GLU A 227 10.74 25.02 18.74
N GLY A 228 10.56 24.24 17.67
CA GLY A 228 10.90 22.82 17.62
C GLY A 228 9.81 21.87 18.12
N ARG A 229 8.60 22.34 18.39
CA ARG A 229 7.46 21.51 18.81
C ARG A 229 6.82 20.82 17.60
N LEU A 230 6.57 19.53 17.74
CA LEU A 230 5.94 18.71 16.70
C LEU A 230 4.42 18.72 16.86
N THR A 231 3.71 19.17 15.83
CA THR A 231 2.24 19.16 15.76
C THR A 231 1.74 18.24 14.65
N ASP A 232 0.80 17.36 14.98
CA ASP A 232 0.11 16.53 13.98
C ASP A 232 -1.04 17.30 13.32
N VAL A 233 -0.92 17.50 12.01
CA VAL A 233 -1.92 18.19 11.18
C VAL A 233 -2.68 17.23 10.26
N THR A 234 -2.48 15.92 10.43
CA THR A 234 -3.16 14.89 9.64
C THR A 234 -4.67 14.92 9.90
N ARG A 235 -5.46 14.95 8.83
CA ARG A 235 -6.94 15.05 8.86
C ARG A 235 -7.44 16.34 9.52
N ARG A 236 -6.75 17.46 9.30
CA ARG A 236 -7.24 18.81 9.61
C ARG A 236 -7.44 19.55 8.29
N PRO A 237 -8.57 19.34 7.58
CA PRO A 237 -8.70 19.70 6.17
C PRO A 237 -8.46 21.17 5.86
N ARG A 238 -8.99 22.10 6.67
CA ARG A 238 -8.83 23.55 6.48
C ARG A 238 -7.36 23.95 6.67
N ARG A 239 -6.71 23.48 7.74
CA ARG A 239 -5.29 23.74 8.00
C ARG A 239 -4.41 23.14 6.91
N GLN A 240 -4.64 21.89 6.53
CA GLN A 240 -3.87 21.21 5.47
C GLN A 240 -4.05 21.90 4.12
N LEU A 241 -5.27 22.31 3.76
CA LEU A 241 -5.52 23.03 2.51
C LEU A 241 -4.82 24.39 2.48
N ALA A 242 -4.84 25.14 3.61
CA ALA A 242 -4.10 26.39 3.74
C ALA A 242 -2.58 26.19 3.59
N GLN A 243 -2.02 25.14 4.22
CA GLN A 243 -0.61 24.77 4.05
C GLN A 243 -0.28 24.41 2.60
N MET A 244 -1.15 23.66 1.92
CA MET A 244 -0.95 23.28 0.52
C MET A 244 -0.96 24.49 -0.43
N ARG A 245 -1.74 25.53 -0.11
CA ARG A 245 -1.77 26.80 -0.84
C ARG A 245 -0.47 27.58 -0.63
N ILE A 246 -0.04 27.78 0.62
CA ILE A 246 1.27 28.42 0.91
C ILE A 246 2.38 27.66 0.17
N SER A 247 2.41 26.33 0.29
CA SER A 247 3.39 25.50 -0.41
C SER A 247 3.31 25.65 -1.93
N ARG A 248 2.15 25.89 -2.52
CA ARG A 248 2.02 26.09 -3.97
C ARG A 248 2.56 27.46 -4.38
N ASP A 249 2.23 28.50 -3.61
CA ASP A 249 2.62 29.89 -3.90
C ASP A 249 4.15 30.05 -3.94
N VAL A 250 4.86 29.35 -3.06
CA VAL A 250 6.33 29.42 -2.95
C VAL A 250 7.06 28.41 -3.84
N GLY A 251 6.36 27.75 -4.78
CA GLY A 251 6.95 26.77 -5.70
C GLY A 251 7.19 25.37 -5.12
N GLY A 252 6.77 25.13 -3.88
CA GLY A 252 6.84 23.83 -3.21
C GLY A 252 7.52 23.92 -1.85
N VAL A 253 6.99 23.21 -0.86
CA VAL A 253 7.67 23.02 0.44
C VAL A 253 8.10 21.57 0.54
N ARG A 254 9.40 21.36 0.80
CA ARG A 254 9.95 20.02 0.95
C ARG A 254 9.49 19.41 2.27
N MET A 255 8.88 18.23 2.18
CA MET A 255 8.56 17.40 3.34
C MET A 255 9.63 16.32 3.51
N THR A 256 10.15 16.16 4.73
CA THR A 256 11.08 15.07 5.08
C THR A 256 10.25 13.92 5.66
N GLY A 257 10.04 12.88 4.84
CA GLY A 257 9.11 11.80 5.17
C GLY A 257 7.67 12.31 5.24
N ASP A 258 7.16 12.48 6.45
CA ASP A 258 5.83 13.03 6.75
C ASP A 258 5.87 14.35 7.54
N THR A 259 7.05 14.95 7.68
CA THR A 259 7.26 16.13 8.52
C THR A 259 7.76 17.34 7.72
N ILE A 260 7.13 18.49 7.92
CA ILE A 260 7.59 19.80 7.45
C ILE A 260 8.29 20.48 8.63
N ASP A 261 9.56 20.85 8.46
CA ASP A 261 10.33 21.55 9.49
C ASP A 261 10.42 23.04 9.15
N LEU A 262 9.68 23.89 9.88
CA LEU A 262 9.59 25.32 9.58
C LEU A 262 10.95 26.03 9.76
N ARG A 263 11.82 25.50 10.62
CA ARG A 263 13.17 26.05 10.86
C ARG A 263 14.10 25.92 9.65
N ARG A 264 13.71 25.11 8.66
CA ARG A 264 14.45 24.91 7.40
C ARG A 264 13.88 25.71 6.23
N LEU A 265 12.82 26.48 6.44
CA LEU A 265 12.22 27.33 5.42
C LEU A 265 12.75 28.76 5.53
N ASP A 266 12.52 29.57 4.50
CA ASP A 266 12.76 31.01 4.59
C ASP A 266 11.79 31.65 5.62
N ALA A 267 12.19 32.80 6.15
CA ALA A 267 11.48 33.45 7.26
C ALA A 267 10.02 33.81 6.90
N GLU A 268 9.77 34.24 5.67
CA GLU A 268 8.42 34.62 5.23
C GLU A 268 7.51 33.39 5.15
N THR A 269 7.96 32.31 4.50
CA THR A 269 7.21 31.05 4.41
C THR A 269 6.98 30.44 5.79
N ALA A 270 8.01 30.42 6.63
CA ALA A 270 7.90 29.91 8.00
C ALA A 270 6.86 30.70 8.82
N ALA A 271 6.85 32.03 8.72
CA ALA A 271 5.86 32.88 9.38
C ALA A 271 4.44 32.61 8.87
N ARG A 272 4.25 32.45 7.55
CA ARG A 272 2.94 32.09 6.97
C ARG A 272 2.43 30.74 7.50
N TYR A 273 3.31 29.75 7.67
CA TYR A 273 2.96 28.46 8.28
C TYR A 273 2.70 28.57 9.78
N GLY A 274 3.50 29.35 10.51
CA GLY A 274 3.36 29.61 11.94
C GLY A 274 2.01 30.26 12.25
N ALA A 275 1.61 31.25 11.47
CA ALA A 275 0.31 31.91 11.59
C ALA A 275 -0.89 30.96 11.42
N LEU A 276 -0.73 29.80 10.76
CA LEU A 276 -1.79 28.78 10.72
C LEU A 276 -1.89 27.97 12.01
N ALA A 277 -0.81 27.88 12.79
CA ALA A 277 -0.79 27.21 14.09
C ALA A 277 -1.43 28.08 15.18
N ASP A 278 -1.24 29.40 15.10
CA ASP A 278 -1.67 30.37 16.11
C ASP A 278 -3.14 30.81 15.96
N ARG A 279 -3.87 30.31 14.95
CA ARG A 279 -5.29 30.60 14.80
C ARG A 279 -6.07 30.08 16.02
N ALA A 280 -6.83 30.97 16.62
CA ALA A 280 -7.54 30.75 17.89
C ALA A 280 -8.60 29.63 17.86
N ASP A 281 -9.00 29.16 16.67
CA ASP A 281 -10.01 28.11 16.51
C ASP A 281 -9.34 26.74 16.25
N PRO A 282 -9.31 25.83 17.24
CA PRO A 282 -8.76 24.50 17.07
C PRO A 282 -9.64 23.69 16.11
N GLU A 283 -9.17 23.49 14.88
CA GLU A 283 -9.86 22.62 13.92
C GLU A 283 -9.90 21.17 14.41
N ASP A 284 -11.11 20.62 14.52
CA ASP A 284 -11.34 19.21 14.82
C ASP A 284 -10.75 18.28 13.75
N ARG A 285 -10.30 17.12 14.21
CA ARG A 285 -9.80 16.09 13.32
C ARG A 285 -10.97 15.46 12.57
N ALA A 286 -10.97 15.61 11.26
CA ALA A 286 -11.98 15.00 10.41
C ALA A 286 -11.96 13.46 10.55
N PRO A 287 -13.11 12.79 10.39
CA PRO A 287 -13.21 11.34 10.54
C PRO A 287 -12.27 10.63 9.57
N VAL A 288 -11.99 9.35 9.83
CA VAL A 288 -11.16 8.53 8.91
C VAL A 288 -11.82 8.50 7.53
N THR A 289 -13.14 8.45 7.53
CA THR A 289 -13.98 8.37 6.36
C THR A 289 -15.19 9.28 6.52
N GLU A 290 -15.56 9.99 5.45
CA GLU A 290 -16.80 10.77 5.42
C GLU A 290 -18.05 9.86 5.30
N PRO A 291 -19.24 10.29 5.74
CA PRO A 291 -20.48 9.57 5.48
C PRO A 291 -20.65 9.20 3.99
N GLY A 292 -21.29 8.07 3.71
CA GLY A 292 -21.48 7.58 2.33
C GLY A 292 -20.28 6.83 1.73
N GLU A 293 -19.39 6.26 2.56
CA GLU A 293 -18.26 5.45 2.09
C GLU A 293 -18.67 4.34 1.11
N GLU A 294 -19.80 3.70 1.38
CA GLU A 294 -20.32 2.58 0.60
C GLU A 294 -20.50 2.95 -0.88
N ALA A 295 -20.96 4.16 -1.17
CA ALA A 295 -21.18 4.67 -2.53
C ALA A 295 -19.87 4.94 -3.32
N ARG A 296 -18.72 4.90 -2.65
CA ARG A 296 -17.40 5.15 -3.24
C ARG A 296 -16.40 4.03 -2.97
N LEU A 297 -16.86 2.89 -2.43
CA LEU A 297 -16.00 1.77 -2.08
C LEU A 297 -15.61 0.96 -3.33
N LEU A 298 -14.39 1.17 -3.81
CA LEU A 298 -13.88 0.52 -5.03
C LEU A 298 -13.35 -0.91 -4.79
N VAL A 299 -13.27 -1.38 -3.54
CA VAL A 299 -12.50 -2.59 -3.18
C VAL A 299 -12.98 -3.87 -3.88
N GLY A 300 -14.29 -3.98 -4.15
CA GLY A 300 -14.87 -5.14 -4.83
C GLY A 300 -14.67 -5.14 -6.35
N GLN A 301 -14.28 -4.00 -6.92
CA GLN A 301 -14.10 -3.79 -8.36
C GLN A 301 -12.61 -3.83 -8.75
N LEU A 302 -11.71 -3.61 -7.79
CA LEU A 302 -10.27 -3.58 -7.99
C LEU A 302 -9.62 -4.96 -7.85
N PRO A 303 -8.52 -5.23 -8.56
CA PRO A 303 -7.83 -6.51 -8.45
C PRO A 303 -7.15 -6.68 -7.09
N GLY A 304 -7.05 -7.94 -6.66
CA GLY A 304 -6.40 -8.33 -5.42
C GLY A 304 -7.00 -9.60 -4.83
N GLU A 305 -6.32 -10.20 -3.87
CA GLU A 305 -6.87 -11.32 -3.12
C GLU A 305 -8.13 -10.88 -2.35
N LYS A 306 -9.19 -11.69 -2.34
CA LYS A 306 -10.34 -11.44 -1.47
C LYS A 306 -9.93 -11.63 -0.01
N GLY A 307 -10.57 -10.90 0.90
CA GLY A 307 -10.38 -11.12 2.33
C GLY A 307 -10.80 -12.54 2.72
N GLY A 308 -10.00 -13.20 3.54
CA GLY A 308 -10.33 -14.52 4.10
C GLY A 308 -9.44 -14.88 5.28
N PHE A 309 -9.83 -15.91 6.04
CA PHE A 309 -9.04 -16.37 7.19
C PHE A 309 -7.73 -17.07 6.79
N GLY A 310 -7.41 -17.10 5.49
CA GLY A 310 -6.15 -17.53 4.91
C GLY A 310 -5.92 -19.03 4.89
N THR A 311 -4.82 -19.44 4.27
CA THR A 311 -4.42 -20.84 4.20
C THR A 311 -3.26 -21.13 5.15
N VAL A 312 -3.28 -22.30 5.79
CA VAL A 312 -2.17 -22.77 6.65
C VAL A 312 -1.96 -24.27 6.46
N GLY A 313 -0.70 -24.66 6.30
CA GLY A 313 -0.33 -26.07 6.26
C GLY A 313 -0.28 -26.64 7.68
N ARG A 314 -0.85 -27.84 7.92
CA ARG A 314 -0.73 -28.52 9.22
C ARG A 314 0.72 -28.70 9.68
N ARG A 315 1.63 -28.99 8.74
CA ARG A 315 3.07 -29.10 9.01
C ARG A 315 3.72 -27.76 9.37
N TRP A 316 3.21 -26.65 8.84
CA TRP A 316 3.72 -25.31 9.14
C TRP A 316 3.41 -24.96 10.59
N SER A 317 2.15 -25.07 10.99
CA SER A 317 1.69 -24.82 12.36
C SER A 317 2.39 -25.72 13.37
N ARG A 318 2.41 -27.05 13.15
CA ARG A 318 3.05 -28.02 14.06
C ARG A 318 4.56 -27.83 14.24
N ARG A 319 5.24 -27.18 13.30
CA ARG A 319 6.68 -26.93 13.40
C ARG A 319 7.01 -25.57 14.03
N GLY A 320 6.01 -24.83 14.52
CA GLY A 320 6.19 -23.51 15.14
C GLY A 320 5.93 -22.32 14.20
N GLY A 321 5.34 -22.56 13.02
CA GLY A 321 4.85 -21.47 12.18
C GLY A 321 3.69 -20.74 12.85
N HIS A 322 3.73 -19.41 12.84
CA HIS A 322 2.75 -18.55 13.49
C HIS A 322 2.53 -17.26 12.69
N LEU A 323 1.48 -16.52 13.01
CA LEU A 323 1.18 -15.22 12.40
C LEU A 323 1.78 -14.11 13.26
N VAL A 324 2.19 -13.01 12.64
CA VAL A 324 2.57 -11.77 13.32
C VAL A 324 1.91 -10.58 12.64
N ARG A 325 1.63 -9.52 13.40
CA ARG A 325 1.22 -8.24 12.83
C ARG A 325 2.46 -7.47 12.38
N ALA A 326 2.32 -6.76 11.28
CA ALA A 326 3.27 -5.74 10.88
C ALA A 326 2.52 -4.51 10.40
N ARG A 327 3.22 -3.38 10.29
CA ARG A 327 2.64 -2.12 9.83
C ARG A 327 3.52 -1.50 8.77
N PHE A 328 2.91 -1.01 7.68
CA PHE A 328 3.64 -0.17 6.74
C PHE A 328 4.02 1.16 7.38
N LEU A 329 5.31 1.47 7.31
CA LEU A 329 5.90 2.76 7.70
C LEU A 329 6.18 3.61 6.47
N GLU A 330 6.49 2.97 5.33
CA GLU A 330 6.77 3.64 4.09
C GLU A 330 6.23 2.87 2.88
N MET A 331 5.73 3.62 1.88
CA MET A 331 5.47 3.14 0.53
C MET A 331 5.98 4.12 -0.52
N ARG A 332 6.73 3.62 -1.49
CA ARG A 332 7.19 4.38 -2.65
C ARG A 332 6.89 3.67 -3.95
N GLY A 333 6.27 4.41 -4.88
CA GLY A 333 5.96 3.93 -6.22
C GLY A 333 7.22 3.59 -7.03
N ARG A 334 7.11 2.56 -7.85
CA ARG A 334 8.07 2.22 -8.91
C ARG A 334 7.36 2.22 -10.26
N THR A 335 8.14 2.04 -11.32
CA THR A 335 7.64 1.84 -12.69
C THR A 335 7.35 0.36 -13.00
N THR A 336 7.28 -0.50 -12.00
CA THR A 336 7.01 -1.94 -12.14
C THR A 336 5.62 -2.27 -11.62
N PHE A 337 4.85 -3.00 -12.41
CA PHE A 337 3.47 -3.41 -12.12
C PHE A 337 3.30 -4.91 -12.30
N GLN A 338 2.36 -5.49 -11.58
CA GLN A 338 1.84 -6.85 -11.77
C GLN A 338 0.31 -6.78 -11.89
N ASP A 339 -0.30 -7.87 -12.35
CA ASP A 339 -1.76 -7.99 -12.58
C ASP A 339 -2.61 -7.46 -11.41
N HIS A 340 -2.15 -7.72 -10.17
CA HIS A 340 -2.90 -7.42 -8.96
C HIS A 340 -2.56 -6.06 -8.33
N GLY A 341 -1.53 -5.35 -8.82
CA GLY A 341 -1.17 -4.03 -8.33
C GLY A 341 0.29 -3.62 -8.58
N PRO A 342 0.68 -2.42 -8.13
CA PRO A 342 2.04 -1.90 -8.31
C PRO A 342 3.04 -2.63 -7.42
N VAL A 343 4.27 -2.76 -7.91
CA VAL A 343 5.42 -3.13 -7.07
C VAL A 343 5.93 -1.86 -6.39
N LEU A 344 5.95 -1.88 -5.07
CA LEU A 344 6.34 -0.74 -4.23
C LEU A 344 7.63 -1.05 -3.47
N ASP A 345 8.51 -0.06 -3.30
CA ASP A 345 9.47 -0.11 -2.21
C ASP A 345 8.71 0.17 -0.91
N THR A 346 8.83 -0.73 0.07
CA THR A 346 8.11 -0.62 1.33
C THR A 346 9.03 -0.79 2.52
N VAL A 347 8.69 -0.14 3.63
CA VAL A 347 9.27 -0.42 4.94
C VAL A 347 8.16 -0.86 5.86
N LEU A 348 8.34 -2.02 6.52
CA LEU A 348 7.39 -2.58 7.46
C LEU A 348 8.00 -2.66 8.85
N ARG A 349 7.26 -2.24 9.88
CA ARG A 349 7.56 -2.57 11.27
C ARG A 349 6.93 -3.91 11.62
N VAL A 350 7.75 -4.92 11.84
CA VAL A 350 7.30 -6.24 12.27
C VAL A 350 7.21 -6.26 13.79
N GLN A 351 6.12 -6.81 14.33
CA GLN A 351 5.89 -7.02 15.76
C GLN A 351 5.96 -8.52 16.09
N PRO A 352 7.13 -9.03 16.50
CA PRO A 352 7.29 -10.45 16.82
C PRO A 352 6.44 -10.86 18.02
N VAL A 353 5.91 -12.08 18.00
CA VAL A 353 5.09 -12.65 19.08
C VAL A 353 5.95 -13.22 20.22
N ASP A 354 7.24 -13.46 19.97
CA ASP A 354 8.20 -14.02 20.92
C ASP A 354 8.75 -13.00 21.94
N GLY A 355 8.15 -11.80 22.01
CA GLY A 355 8.57 -10.72 22.90
C GLY A 355 9.85 -10.01 22.46
N THR A 356 10.43 -10.36 21.31
CA THR A 356 11.58 -9.61 20.78
C THR A 356 11.15 -8.21 20.35
N PRO A 357 12.02 -7.19 20.49
CA PRO A 357 11.68 -5.83 20.09
C PRO A 357 11.24 -5.76 18.63
N PRO A 358 10.25 -4.90 18.30
CA PRO A 358 9.87 -4.64 16.93
C PRO A 358 11.07 -4.24 16.09
N PHE A 359 11.07 -4.63 14.83
CA PHE A 359 12.13 -4.27 13.90
C PHE A 359 11.56 -3.83 12.56
N ASP A 360 12.30 -2.95 11.89
CA ASP A 360 11.92 -2.43 10.59
C ASP A 360 12.60 -3.24 9.48
N ALA A 361 11.84 -3.59 8.45
CA ALA A 361 12.32 -4.35 7.30
C ALA A 361 11.94 -3.64 5.99
N ALA A 362 12.94 -3.38 5.15
CA ALA A 362 12.75 -2.80 3.83
C ALA A 362 12.59 -3.92 2.80
N ARG A 363 11.45 -3.94 2.10
CA ARG A 363 11.16 -4.97 1.10
C ARG A 363 10.37 -4.41 -0.07
N ARG A 364 10.67 -4.90 -1.28
CA ARG A 364 9.81 -4.69 -2.44
C ARG A 364 8.62 -5.63 -2.40
N LEU A 365 7.42 -5.08 -2.47
CA LEU A 365 6.17 -5.83 -2.40
C LEU A 365 5.23 -5.39 -3.50
N THR A 366 4.56 -6.35 -4.15
CA THR A 366 3.36 -6.07 -4.93
C THR A 366 2.22 -5.89 -3.95
N VAL A 367 1.65 -4.68 -3.90
CA VAL A 367 0.55 -4.38 -2.99
C VAL A 367 -0.77 -4.41 -3.77
N PRO A 368 -1.73 -5.25 -3.37
CA PRO A 368 -3.03 -5.36 -4.04
C PRO A 368 -3.77 -4.02 -4.12
N MET A 369 -4.39 -3.73 -5.26
CA MET A 369 -5.13 -2.47 -5.44
C MET A 369 -6.33 -2.34 -4.50
N ASN A 370 -7.01 -3.45 -4.22
CA ASN A 370 -8.10 -3.46 -3.24
C ASN A 370 -7.64 -3.06 -1.82
N TYR A 371 -6.42 -3.44 -1.42
CA TYR A 371 -5.79 -2.97 -0.18
C TYR A 371 -5.41 -1.49 -0.25
N LEU A 372 -4.82 -1.05 -1.38
CA LEU A 372 -4.45 0.35 -1.59
C LEU A 372 -5.65 1.30 -1.49
N ALA A 373 -6.85 0.83 -1.87
CA ALA A 373 -8.10 1.55 -1.75
C ALA A 373 -8.56 1.74 -0.29
N VAL A 374 -8.06 0.97 0.68
CA VAL A 374 -8.42 1.11 2.11
C VAL A 374 -7.27 1.56 3.01
N LEU A 375 -6.17 2.06 2.42
CA LEU A 375 -5.02 2.54 3.21
C LEU A 375 -5.34 3.67 4.20
N HIS A 376 -6.43 4.42 3.98
CA HIS A 376 -6.88 5.43 4.92
C HIS A 376 -7.35 4.80 6.25
N HIS A 377 -7.94 3.59 6.19
CA HIS A 377 -8.40 2.81 7.35
C HIS A 377 -7.29 2.16 8.14
N THR A 378 -6.33 1.53 7.46
CA THR A 378 -5.26 0.78 8.13
C THR A 378 -3.99 0.72 7.30
N ARG A 379 -2.87 0.55 8.00
CA ARG A 379 -1.57 0.21 7.43
C ARG A 379 -1.06 -1.15 7.94
N GLU A 380 -1.90 -1.87 8.67
CA GLU A 380 -1.57 -3.16 9.25
C GLU A 380 -1.64 -4.26 8.20
N VAL A 381 -0.68 -5.17 8.28
CA VAL A 381 -0.62 -6.38 7.46
C VAL A 381 -0.36 -7.58 8.34
N VAL A 382 -0.84 -8.73 7.87
CA VAL A 382 -0.60 -10.01 8.50
C VAL A 382 0.56 -10.70 7.80
N LEU A 383 1.57 -11.10 8.57
CA LEU A 383 2.69 -11.88 8.07
C LEU A 383 2.60 -13.32 8.57
N CYS A 384 2.78 -14.29 7.66
CA CYS A 384 3.05 -15.67 8.01
C CYS A 384 4.56 -15.84 8.28
N VAL A 385 4.90 -16.27 9.50
CA VAL A 385 6.28 -16.57 9.89
C VAL A 385 6.59 -18.02 9.62
N SER A 386 7.74 -18.30 9.00
CA SER A 386 8.20 -19.67 8.78
C SER A 386 8.49 -20.39 10.10
N PRO A 387 8.43 -21.74 10.14
CA PRO A 387 8.64 -22.49 11.38
C PRO A 387 10.02 -22.31 12.02
N ASN A 388 11.01 -21.85 11.25
CA ASN A 388 12.34 -21.52 11.76
C ASN A 388 12.49 -20.06 12.21
N GLY A 389 11.41 -19.26 12.19
CA GLY A 389 11.41 -17.85 12.60
C GLY A 389 12.17 -16.88 11.69
N ARG A 390 12.66 -17.35 10.54
CA ARG A 390 13.62 -16.60 9.70
C ARG A 390 13.04 -15.94 8.47
N GLU A 391 11.87 -16.38 8.02
CA GLU A 391 11.21 -15.87 6.81
C GLU A 391 9.80 -15.40 7.15
N TYR A 392 9.44 -14.23 6.63
CA TYR A 392 8.12 -13.64 6.79
C TYR A 392 7.54 -13.37 5.40
N VAL A 393 6.26 -13.70 5.22
CA VAL A 393 5.54 -13.52 3.97
C VAL A 393 4.22 -12.84 4.27
N VAL A 394 3.90 -11.76 3.54
CA VAL A 394 2.60 -11.10 3.67
C VAL A 394 1.51 -12.06 3.21
N ASP A 395 0.49 -12.23 4.04
CA ASP A 395 -0.72 -12.97 3.69
C ASP A 395 -1.80 -11.96 3.30
N TRP A 396 -1.98 -11.74 2.00
CA TRP A 396 -2.91 -10.73 1.50
C TRP A 396 -4.36 -11.08 1.78
N ALA A 397 -4.76 -12.35 1.77
CA ALA A 397 -6.10 -12.76 2.17
C ALA A 397 -6.42 -12.35 3.62
N ARG A 398 -5.53 -12.65 4.57
CA ARG A 398 -5.70 -12.26 5.98
C ARG A 398 -5.60 -10.75 6.17
N THR A 399 -4.66 -10.12 5.47
CA THR A 399 -4.47 -8.67 5.47
C THR A 399 -5.71 -7.94 4.99
N ASN A 400 -6.33 -8.39 3.89
CA ASN A 400 -7.54 -7.78 3.35
C ASN A 400 -8.76 -8.02 4.24
N LEU A 401 -8.85 -9.18 4.91
CA LEU A 401 -9.89 -9.40 5.91
C LEU A 401 -9.72 -8.44 7.11
N LEU A 402 -8.49 -8.31 7.63
CA LEU A 402 -8.18 -7.39 8.74
C LEU A 402 -8.42 -5.92 8.35
N ALA A 403 -8.12 -5.55 7.11
CA ALA A 403 -8.30 -4.21 6.59
C ALA A 403 -9.76 -3.83 6.30
N GLY A 404 -10.70 -4.77 6.41
CA GLY A 404 -12.12 -4.52 6.11
C GLY A 404 -12.44 -4.47 4.62
N VAL A 405 -11.56 -5.00 3.74
CA VAL A 405 -11.84 -5.16 2.30
C VAL A 405 -13.00 -6.13 2.07
N THR A 406 -13.21 -7.06 2.99
CA THR A 406 -14.28 -8.04 2.94
C THR A 406 -14.85 -8.21 4.34
N THR A 407 -16.17 -8.19 4.46
CA THR A 407 -16.87 -8.47 5.71
C THR A 407 -16.68 -9.93 6.09
N ALA A 408 -16.30 -10.19 7.34
CA ALA A 408 -16.17 -11.55 7.86
C ALA A 408 -17.45 -11.95 8.60
N THR A 409 -17.85 -13.20 8.44
CA THR A 409 -19.03 -13.75 9.10
C THR A 409 -18.68 -15.08 9.74
N VAL A 410 -19.14 -15.32 10.96
CA VAL A 410 -19.05 -16.63 11.62
C VAL A 410 -20.45 -17.24 11.67
N VAL A 411 -20.59 -18.47 11.17
CA VAL A 411 -21.84 -19.24 11.30
C VAL A 411 -21.63 -20.28 12.40
N ALA A 412 -22.34 -20.11 13.50
CA ALA A 412 -22.25 -21.00 14.66
C ALA A 412 -22.84 -22.39 14.39
N GLN A 413 -22.60 -23.33 15.30
CA GLN A 413 -23.10 -24.70 15.16
C GLN A 413 -24.63 -24.79 15.13
N ASP A 414 -25.30 -23.86 15.81
CA ASP A 414 -26.76 -23.69 15.82
C ASP A 414 -27.29 -22.96 14.57
N GLY A 415 -26.41 -22.55 13.66
CA GLY A 415 -26.74 -21.84 12.43
C GLY A 415 -26.87 -20.33 12.57
N ARG A 416 -26.67 -19.76 13.78
CA ARG A 416 -26.69 -18.29 13.96
C ARG A 416 -25.48 -17.64 13.30
N GLU A 417 -25.71 -16.49 12.67
CA GLU A 417 -24.67 -15.73 11.99
C GLU A 417 -24.21 -14.54 12.84
N PHE A 418 -22.90 -14.38 12.92
CA PHE A 418 -22.24 -13.27 13.59
C PHE A 418 -21.41 -12.52 12.56
N THR A 419 -21.84 -11.31 12.20
CA THR A 419 -21.06 -10.42 11.36
C THR A 419 -20.00 -9.75 12.22
N LEU A 420 -18.73 -9.97 11.88
CA LEU A 420 -17.63 -9.37 12.62
C LEU A 420 -17.44 -7.92 12.14
N PRO A 421 -17.37 -6.94 13.06
CA PRO A 421 -17.02 -5.58 12.70
C PRO A 421 -15.67 -5.54 12.00
N SER A 422 -15.56 -4.70 10.96
CA SER A 422 -14.29 -4.41 10.31
C SER A 422 -13.27 -3.94 11.34
N ARG A 423 -12.06 -4.51 11.32
CA ARG A 423 -10.97 -4.20 12.27
C ARG A 423 -11.24 -4.58 13.73
N SER A 424 -12.14 -5.53 14.00
CA SER A 424 -12.30 -6.11 15.33
C SER A 424 -11.05 -6.92 15.73
N ASP A 425 -10.62 -6.80 17.00
CA ASP A 425 -9.56 -7.65 17.54
C ASP A 425 -9.95 -9.15 17.55
N ALA A 426 -11.26 -9.44 17.56
CA ALA A 426 -11.81 -10.77 17.32
C ALA A 426 -11.25 -11.39 16.02
N LEU A 427 -11.13 -10.62 14.94
CA LEU A 427 -10.60 -11.14 13.66
C LEU A 427 -9.19 -11.69 13.82
N TRP A 428 -8.33 -10.94 14.51
CA TRP A 428 -6.96 -11.34 14.78
C TRP A 428 -6.89 -12.58 15.68
N SER A 429 -7.69 -12.60 16.75
CA SER A 429 -7.79 -13.75 17.66
C SER A 429 -8.24 -15.01 16.92
N LEU A 430 -9.26 -14.91 16.05
CA LEU A 430 -9.75 -16.02 15.24
C LEU A 430 -8.71 -16.48 14.21
N MET A 431 -8.00 -15.57 13.53
CA MET A 431 -6.93 -15.93 12.61
C MET A 431 -5.82 -16.73 13.31
N ASN A 432 -5.40 -16.31 14.51
CA ASN A 432 -4.39 -17.01 15.31
C ASN A 432 -4.90 -18.35 15.83
N LEU A 433 -6.15 -18.42 16.27
CA LEU A 433 -6.78 -19.66 16.70
C LEU A 433 -6.79 -20.70 15.57
N LEU A 434 -7.23 -20.30 14.37
CA LEU A 434 -7.23 -21.19 13.21
C LEU A 434 -5.82 -21.60 12.79
N ALA A 435 -4.87 -20.65 12.80
CA ALA A 435 -3.48 -20.89 12.46
C ALA A 435 -2.79 -21.87 13.44
N SER A 436 -2.96 -21.67 14.74
CA SER A 436 -2.38 -22.54 15.78
C SER A 436 -2.90 -23.98 15.70
N HIS A 437 -4.17 -24.17 15.31
CA HIS A 437 -4.77 -25.50 15.09
C HIS A 437 -4.49 -26.08 13.70
N GLY A 438 -3.76 -25.36 12.83
CA GLY A 438 -3.47 -25.81 11.46
C GLY A 438 -4.72 -25.93 10.57
N ILE A 439 -5.73 -25.10 10.83
CA ILE A 439 -6.99 -25.07 10.09
C ILE A 439 -6.88 -24.03 8.97
N SER A 440 -6.76 -24.52 7.73
CA SER A 440 -6.80 -23.70 6.52
C SER A 440 -8.25 -23.35 6.19
N HIS A 441 -8.55 -22.06 6.10
CA HIS A 441 -9.88 -21.57 5.79
C HIS A 441 -9.78 -20.29 4.93
N PRO A 442 -9.72 -20.43 3.59
CA PRO A 442 -9.46 -19.30 2.70
C PRO A 442 -10.67 -18.36 2.51
N ALA A 443 -11.87 -18.74 2.97
CA ALA A 443 -13.09 -17.95 2.79
C ALA A 443 -13.27 -16.92 3.91
N PRO A 444 -14.00 -15.82 3.68
CA PRO A 444 -14.37 -14.84 4.72
C PRO A 444 -15.49 -15.33 5.65
N VAL A 445 -16.25 -16.35 5.24
CA VAL A 445 -17.33 -16.94 6.04
C VAL A 445 -16.82 -18.18 6.77
N LEU A 446 -16.69 -18.12 8.09
CA LEU A 446 -16.27 -19.21 8.97
C LEU A 446 -17.48 -20.01 9.46
N ASP A 447 -17.81 -21.08 8.74
CA ASP A 447 -18.91 -21.98 9.11
C ASP A 447 -18.44 -23.08 10.07
N LEU A 448 -18.87 -23.02 11.33
CA LEU A 448 -18.49 -23.94 12.41
C LEU A 448 -19.25 -25.28 12.37
N ARG A 449 -20.30 -25.40 11.54
CA ARG A 449 -21.01 -26.67 11.32
C ARG A 449 -20.17 -27.65 10.51
N ARG A 450 -19.21 -27.14 9.74
CA ARG A 450 -18.32 -27.97 8.94
C ARG A 450 -17.39 -28.77 9.85
N ARG A 451 -17.22 -30.06 9.55
CA ARG A 451 -16.39 -30.99 10.33
C ARG A 451 -14.98 -30.46 10.67
N ARG A 452 -14.35 -29.72 9.75
CA ARG A 452 -12.96 -29.23 9.90
C ARG A 452 -12.83 -28.08 10.91
N THR A 453 -13.83 -27.20 10.97
CA THR A 453 -13.88 -25.99 11.81
C THR A 453 -14.65 -26.24 13.11
N GLY A 454 -15.55 -27.24 13.13
CA GLY A 454 -16.29 -27.63 14.32
C GLY A 454 -15.41 -28.05 15.50
N VAL A 455 -14.17 -28.50 15.25
CA VAL A 455 -13.21 -28.86 16.31
C VAL A 455 -12.73 -27.67 17.15
N VAL A 456 -12.83 -26.44 16.62
CA VAL A 456 -12.49 -25.20 17.34
C VAL A 456 -13.75 -24.39 17.68
N ALA A 457 -14.95 -24.95 17.50
CA ALA A 457 -16.19 -24.19 17.65
C ALA A 457 -16.32 -23.55 19.04
N GLY A 458 -16.04 -24.28 20.12
CA GLY A 458 -16.06 -23.74 21.49
C GLY A 458 -15.15 -22.52 21.65
N ALA A 459 -13.87 -22.67 21.29
CA ALA A 459 -12.88 -21.59 21.36
C ALA A 459 -13.23 -20.39 20.47
N VAL A 460 -13.84 -20.62 19.29
CA VAL A 460 -14.33 -19.52 18.44
C VAL A 460 -15.46 -18.77 19.15
N MET A 461 -16.43 -19.49 19.73
CA MET A 461 -17.55 -18.86 20.45
C MET A 461 -17.08 -18.11 21.70
N ASP A 462 -16.04 -18.57 22.37
CA ASP A 462 -15.44 -17.88 23.51
C ASP A 462 -14.82 -16.55 23.08
N VAL A 463 -14.06 -16.53 21.98
CA VAL A 463 -13.51 -15.28 21.41
C VAL A 463 -14.63 -14.30 21.05
N LEU A 464 -15.74 -14.76 20.46
CA LEU A 464 -16.87 -13.88 20.13
C LEU A 464 -17.54 -13.30 21.39
N ARG A 465 -17.64 -14.10 22.45
CA ARG A 465 -18.25 -13.68 23.72
C ARG A 465 -17.37 -12.68 24.46
N ASP A 466 -16.06 -12.91 24.50
CA ASP A 466 -15.09 -12.03 25.15
C ASP A 466 -15.07 -10.64 24.51
N GLU A 467 -15.31 -10.57 23.21
CA GLU A 467 -15.39 -9.34 22.42
C GLU A 467 -16.80 -8.70 22.42
N GLY A 468 -17.74 -9.25 23.21
CA GLY A 468 -19.09 -8.73 23.35
C GLY A 468 -19.95 -8.83 22.09
N LEU A 469 -19.60 -9.71 21.15
CA LEU A 469 -20.33 -9.86 19.88
C LEU A 469 -21.60 -10.68 20.09
N VAL A 470 -22.74 -10.01 19.89
CA VAL A 470 -24.08 -10.60 19.94
C VAL A 470 -24.48 -11.07 18.52
N PRO A 471 -25.28 -12.13 18.36
CA PRO A 471 -25.79 -12.53 17.04
C PRO A 471 -26.42 -11.32 16.33
N GLY A 472 -26.04 -11.11 15.08
CA GLY A 472 -26.53 -9.96 14.31
C GLY A 472 -28.01 -10.10 14.00
N ASP A 473 -28.78 -9.05 14.26
CA ASP A 473 -30.16 -8.90 13.79
C ASP A 473 -30.07 -8.46 12.31
N HIS A 474 -30.43 -9.35 11.38
CA HIS A 474 -30.44 -9.05 9.95
C HIS A 474 -31.54 -8.01 9.65
N ARG A 475 -31.18 -6.73 9.66
CA ARG A 475 -31.95 -5.69 8.96
C ARG A 475 -31.05 -4.99 7.93
N ALA A 476 -31.21 -5.51 6.70
CA ALA A 476 -31.03 -4.93 5.36
C ALA A 476 -29.86 -3.96 5.14
#